data_AF-A0A0L8GYU9-F1
#
_entry.id   AF-A0A0L8GYU9-F1
#
_cell.length_a   1.000
_cell.length_b   1.000
_cell.length_c   1.000
_cell.angle_alpha   90.00
_cell.angle_beta   90.00
_cell.angle_gamma   90.00
#
_symmetry.space_group_name_H-M   'P 1'
#
loop_
_entity.id
_entity.type
_entity.pdbx_description
1 polymer ?
#
loop_
_entity_poly.entity_id
_entity_poly.type
_entity_poly.pdbx_seq_one_letter_code
_entity_poly.pdbx_strand_id
1 'polypeptide(L)'
;RNEEILRCTGLPLMMETFIDRNLRWLGHIHRMNNNRYPRQILYSQLCKGKRNHGRPRLRFKDIAKRYMKWKRIDHDKWQTQAEN
;
A
#
# COMPACT_ATOMS: atom_id res chain seq x y z
N ARG A 1 4.20 0.18 -30.06
CA ARG A 1 3.43 -1.10 -30.12
C ARG A 1 2.60 -1.40 -28.87
N ASN A 2 3.16 -1.79 -27.71
CA ASN A 2 2.33 -2.11 -26.52
C ASN A 2 1.69 -0.86 -25.89
N GLU A 3 2.39 0.27 -25.85
CA GLU A 3 1.85 1.53 -25.31
C GLU A 3 0.73 2.11 -26.19
N GLU A 4 0.81 1.94 -27.52
CA GLU A 4 -0.28 2.32 -28.44
C GLU A 4 -1.53 1.48 -28.23
N ILE A 5 -1.38 0.16 -28.09
CA ILE A 5 -2.51 -0.75 -27.80
C ILE A 5 -3.17 -0.36 -26.47
N LEU A 6 -2.38 -0.01 -25.45
CA LEU A 6 -2.91 0.46 -24.17
C LEU A 6 -3.68 1.79 -24.33
N ARG A 7 -3.15 2.75 -25.11
CA ARG A 7 -3.85 4.02 -25.39
C ARG A 7 -5.15 3.80 -26.15
N CYS A 8 -5.20 2.85 -27.09
CA CYS A 8 -6.39 2.54 -27.88
C CYS A 8 -7.49 1.83 -27.08
N THR A 9 -7.14 1.05 -26.05
CA THR A 9 -8.14 0.32 -25.24
C THR A 9 -8.80 1.20 -24.18
N GLY A 10 -8.20 2.35 -23.82
CA GLY A 10 -8.71 3.23 -22.77
C GLY A 10 -8.69 2.59 -21.37
N LEU A 11 -8.06 1.43 -21.21
CA LEU A 11 -8.01 0.71 -19.94
C LEU A 11 -6.80 1.16 -19.12
N PRO A 12 -6.94 1.24 -17.78
CA PRO A 12 -5.80 1.51 -16.92
C PRO A 12 -4.78 0.37 -17.02
N LEU A 13 -3.49 0.71 -16.94
CA LEU A 13 -2.44 -0.30 -16.84
C LEU A 13 -2.74 -1.22 -15.65
N MET A 14 -2.47 -2.51 -15.81
CA MET A 14 -2.65 -3.50 -14.75
C MET A 14 -2.02 -3.05 -13.41
N MET A 15 -0.84 -2.44 -13.48
CA MET A 15 -0.13 -1.92 -12.31
C MET A 15 -0.89 -0.78 -11.60
N GLU A 16 -1.53 0.13 -12.34
CA GLU A 16 -2.36 1.19 -11.76
C GLU A 16 -3.51 0.61 -10.96
N THR A 17 -4.18 -0.41 -11.51
CA THR A 17 -5.28 -1.11 -10.83
C THR A 17 -4.80 -1.78 -9.54
N PHE A 18 -3.63 -2.42 -9.56
CA PHE A 18 -3.05 -3.02 -8.36
C PHE A 18 -2.75 -1.97 -7.29
N ILE A 19 -2.16 -0.84 -7.69
CA ILE A 19 -1.78 0.24 -6.78
C ILE A 19 -3.00 0.83 -6.09
N ASP A 20 -4.03 1.15 -6.87
CA ASP A 20 -5.26 1.73 -6.35
C ASP A 20 -5.95 0.78 -5.37
N ARG A 21 -6.03 -0.52 -5.70
CA ARG A 21 -6.60 -1.53 -4.80
C ARG A 21 -5.82 -1.67 -3.50
N ASN A 22 -4.49 -1.70 -3.56
CA ASN A 22 -3.64 -1.81 -2.37
C ASN A 22 -3.78 -0.58 -1.46
N LEU A 23 -3.80 0.63 -2.02
CA LEU A 23 -3.96 1.87 -1.25
C LEU A 23 -5.36 2.00 -0.66
N ARG A 24 -6.41 1.62 -1.40
CA ARG A 24 -7.79 1.56 -0.88
C ARG A 24 -7.90 0.58 0.29
N TRP A 25 -7.28 -0.60 0.18
CA TRP A 25 -7.28 -1.58 1.25
C TRP A 25 -6.52 -1.09 2.48
N LEU A 26 -5.38 -0.40 2.29
CA LEU A 26 -4.65 0.23 3.40
C LEU A 26 -5.52 1.26 4.15
N GLY A 27 -6.17 2.16 3.42
CA GLY A 27 -7.08 3.14 4.02
C GLY A 27 -8.25 2.47 4.75
N HIS A 28 -8.80 1.40 4.17
CA HIS A 28 -9.84 0.61 4.83
C HIS A 28 -9.36 -0.02 6.15
N ILE A 29 -8.17 -0.62 6.19
CA ILE A 29 -7.58 -1.15 7.44
C ILE A 29 -7.39 -0.04 8.47
N HIS A 30 -6.94 1.15 8.05
CA HIS A 30 -6.75 2.29 8.95
C HIS A 30 -8.08 2.72 9.60
N ARG A 31 -9.17 2.77 8.83
CA ARG A 31 -10.51 3.11 9.33
C ARG A 31 -11.18 2.02 10.17
N MET A 32 -10.72 0.76 10.11
CA MET A 32 -11.26 -0.30 10.97
C MET A 32 -11.05 0.02 12.45
N ASN A 33 -11.88 -0.49 13.36
CA ASN A 33 -11.66 -0.34 14.81
C ASN A 33 -10.29 -0.88 15.25
N ASN A 34 -9.67 -0.25 16.26
CA ASN A 34 -8.38 -0.66 16.84
C ASN A 34 -8.35 -2.10 17.36
N ASN A 35 -9.52 -2.66 17.69
CA ASN A 35 -9.66 -4.03 18.20
C ASN A 35 -9.58 -5.09 17.08
N ARG A 36 -9.55 -4.67 15.81
CA ARG A 36 -9.49 -5.58 14.66
C ARG A 36 -8.05 -5.99 14.39
N TYR A 37 -7.81 -7.29 14.28
CA TYR A 37 -6.48 -7.85 14.02
C TYR A 37 -5.75 -7.24 12.82
N PRO A 38 -6.38 -6.97 11.64
CA PRO A 38 -5.67 -6.35 10.53
C PRO A 38 -5.07 -4.98 10.86
N ARG A 39 -5.79 -4.15 11.62
CA ARG A 39 -5.30 -2.84 12.07
C ARG A 39 -4.16 -3.00 13.06
N GLN A 40 -4.32 -3.89 14.04
CA GLN A 40 -3.26 -4.18 15.02
C GLN A 40 -1.98 -4.68 14.34
N ILE A 41 -2.09 -5.63 13.41
CA ILE A 41 -0.96 -6.19 12.68
C ILE A 41 -0.27 -5.12 11.82
N LEU A 42 -1.03 -4.24 11.15
CA LEU A 42 -0.48 -3.16 10.32
C LEU A 42 0.47 -2.26 11.12
N TYR A 43 0.08 -1.90 12.35
CA TYR A 43 0.86 -1.03 13.24
C TYR A 43 1.81 -1.79 14.18
N SER A 44 1.72 -3.11 14.23
CA SER A 44 2.59 -3.93 15.07
C SER A 44 4.06 -3.88 14.66
N GLN A 45 4.91 -4.21 15.63
CA GLN A 45 6.34 -4.44 15.47
C GLN A 45 6.71 -5.80 16.07
N LEU A 46 7.84 -6.37 15.66
CA LEU A 46 8.31 -7.64 16.21
C LEU A 46 8.72 -7.42 17.67
N CYS A 47 8.07 -8.12 18.60
CA CYS A 47 8.44 -8.05 20.02
C CYS A 47 9.78 -8.73 20.30
N LYS A 48 10.11 -9.79 19.55
CA LYS A 48 11.36 -10.55 19.66
C LYS A 48 11.85 -10.96 18.28
N GLY A 49 13.17 -11.10 18.14
CA GLY A 49 13.83 -11.47 16.89
C GLY A 49 14.17 -10.28 15.98
N LYS A 50 15.10 -10.50 15.05
CA LYS A 50 15.55 -9.51 14.06
C LYS A 50 15.30 -10.04 12.64
N ARG A 51 15.09 -9.14 11.68
CA ARG A 51 15.01 -9.53 10.27
C ARG A 51 16.40 -9.91 9.76
N ASN A 52 16.46 -10.89 8.87
CA ASN A 52 17.70 -11.28 8.22
C ASN A 52 18.30 -10.10 7.45
N HIS A 53 19.62 -9.96 7.54
CA HIS A 53 20.38 -9.00 6.73
C HIS A 53 20.38 -9.42 5.25
N GLY A 54 20.54 -8.46 4.34
CA GLY A 54 20.54 -8.68 2.89
C GLY A 54 19.21 -8.28 2.24
N ARG A 55 18.56 -9.22 1.53
CA ARG A 55 17.31 -8.98 0.78
C ARG A 55 16.10 -9.66 1.43
N PRO A 56 15.65 -9.22 2.63
CA PRO A 56 14.43 -9.74 3.23
C PRO A 56 13.21 -9.43 2.35
N ARG A 57 12.21 -10.31 2.40
CA ARG A 57 10.93 -10.08 1.70
C ARG A 57 10.26 -8.81 2.22
N LEU A 58 9.72 -8.02 1.28
CA LEU A 58 8.98 -6.79 1.57
C LEU A 58 7.69 -7.14 2.30
N ARG A 59 7.33 -6.34 3.29
CA ARG A 59 5.99 -6.40 3.90
C ARG A 59 5.01 -5.61 3.04
N PHE A 60 3.73 -5.88 3.27
CA PHE A 60 2.66 -5.06 2.74
C PHE A 60 2.89 -3.56 3.00
N LYS A 61 3.23 -3.15 4.23
CA LYS A 61 3.50 -1.73 4.53
C LYS A 61 4.66 -1.13 3.76
N ASP A 62 5.69 -1.93 3.43
CA ASP A 62 6.84 -1.46 2.65
C ASP A 62 6.43 -1.28 1.16
N ILE A 63 5.54 -2.13 0.65
CA ILE A 63 4.96 -2.00 -0.71
C ILE A 63 4.01 -0.79 -0.77
N ALA A 64 3.13 -0.64 0.22
CA ALA A 64 2.21 0.48 0.31
C ALA A 64 2.94 1.85 0.30
N LYS A 65 4.06 1.98 1.02
CA LYS A 65 4.92 3.17 0.97
C LYS A 65 5.43 3.49 -0.43
N ARG A 66 5.84 2.46 -1.20
CA ARG A 66 6.28 2.66 -2.60
C ARG A 66 5.13 3.16 -3.48
N TYR A 67 3.95 2.59 -3.30
CA TYR A 67 2.75 2.98 -4.04
C TYR A 67 2.29 4.40 -3.70
N MET A 68 2.37 4.82 -2.44
CA MET A 68 2.15 6.22 -2.05
C MET A 68 3.10 7.17 -2.78
N LYS A 69 4.40 6.85 -2.79
CA LYS A 69 5.39 7.65 -3.52
C LYS A 69 5.06 7.75 -5.01
N TRP A 70 4.60 6.65 -5.62
CA TRP A 70 4.22 6.62 -7.03
C TRP A 70 2.99 7.49 -7.31
N LYS A 71 1.99 7.46 -6.41
CA LYS A 71 0.79 8.31 -6.48
C LYS A 71 0.99 9.72 -5.91
N ARG A 72 2.21 10.09 -5.52
CA ARG A 72 2.55 11.40 -4.91
C ARG A 72 1.74 11.71 -3.64
N ILE A 73 1.40 10.67 -2.88
CA ILE A 73 0.77 10.79 -1.57
C ILE A 73 1.87 10.96 -0.52
N ASP A 74 1.70 11.96 0.35
CA ASP A 74 2.61 12.21 1.46
C ASP A 74 2.48 11.08 2.51
N HIS A 75 3.62 10.46 2.83
CA HIS A 75 3.70 9.35 3.77
C HIS A 75 3.33 9.75 5.21
N ASP A 76 3.46 11.02 5.57
CA ASP A 76 3.18 11.44 6.94
C ASP A 76 1.73 11.95 7.11
N LYS A 77 1.02 12.16 6.00
CA LYS A 77 -0.36 12.68 5.98
C LYS A 77 -1.41 11.69 5.47
N TRP A 78 -1.01 10.53 4.95
CA TRP A 78 -1.98 9.60 4.34
C TRP A 78 -3.04 9.08 5.32
N GLN A 79 -2.71 8.95 6.62
CA GLN A 79 -3.67 8.52 7.64
C GLN A 79 -4.82 9.51 7.75
N THR A 80 -4.50 10.80 7.91
CA THR A 80 -5.48 11.88 7.94
C THR A 80 -6.27 11.96 6.64
N GLN A 81 -5.63 11.74 5.49
CA GLN A 81 -6.33 11.68 4.21
C GLN A 81 -7.27 10.47 4.08
N ALA A 82 -6.98 9.38 4.79
CA ALA A 82 -7.78 8.16 4.77
C ALA A 82 -8.91 8.15 5.82
N GLU A 83 -8.91 9.06 6.80
CA GLU A 83 -9.98 9.19 7.81
C GLU A 83 -11.25 9.85 7.25
N ASN A 84 -11.15 10.53 6.11
CA ASN A 84 -12.28 11.12 5.37
C ASN A 84 -13.07 10.09 4.56
#